data_AF-A0A497NUH6-F1
#
_entry.id   AF-A0A497NUH6-F1
#
_cell.length_a   1.000
_cell.length_b   1.000
_cell.length_c   1.000
_cell.angle_alpha   90.00
_cell.angle_beta   90.00
_cell.angle_gamma   90.00
#
_symmetry.space_group_name_H-M   'P 1'
#
loop_
_entity.id
_entity.type
_entity.pdbx_description
1 polymer ?
#
loop_
_entity_poly.entity_id
_entity_poly.type
_entity_poly.pdbx_seq_one_letter_code
_entity_poly.pdbx_strand_id
1 'polypeptide(L)' 'MDKKKVKFLLFSFGMASSIASVCTSIFILMLNIFGFYSVIYEPNVTLAIIEIIMLIIAAATCFLATEVYYEYLHS' A
#
# COMPACT_ATOMS: atom_id res chain seq x y z
N MET A 1 -28.02 3.74 7.55
CA MET A 1 -26.71 4.36 7.23
C MET A 1 -26.80 4.97 5.83
N ASP A 2 -26.36 6.20 5.66
CA ASP A 2 -26.44 6.90 4.37
C ASP A 2 -25.59 6.17 3.30
N LYS A 3 -26.10 6.01 2.07
CA LYS A 3 -25.41 5.27 1.00
C LYS A 3 -24.02 5.85 0.72
N LYS A 4 -23.85 7.17 0.88
CA LYS A 4 -22.58 7.87 0.75
C LYS A 4 -21.55 7.44 1.81
N LYS A 5 -21.99 7.31 3.07
CA LYS A 5 -21.14 6.88 4.20
C LYS A 5 -20.69 5.42 4.06
N VAL A 6 -21.57 4.53 3.57
CA VAL A 6 -21.22 3.12 3.33
C VAL A 6 -20.13 2.99 2.26
N LYS A 7 -20.25 3.74 1.16
CA LYS A 7 -19.23 3.77 0.09
C LYS A 7 -17.88 4.29 0.58
N PHE A 8 -17.89 5.37 1.38
CA PHE A 8 -16.68 5.89 2.01
C PHE A 8 -16.01 4.86 2.91
N LEU A 9 -16.79 4.20 3.76
CA LEU A 9 -16.27 3.21 4.69
C LEU A 9 -15.64 2.02 3.94
N LEU A 10 -16.31 1.49 2.92
CA LEU A 10 -15.76 0.45 2.03
C LEU A 10 -14.47 0.89 1.34
N PHE A 11 -14.44 2.12 0.83
CA PHE A 11 -13.26 2.68 0.19
C PHE A 11 -12.09 2.78 1.18
N SER A 12 -12.30 3.39 2.35
CA SER A 12 -11.27 3.50 3.39
C SER A 12 -10.74 2.14 3.86
N PHE A 13 -11.60 1.11 3.97
CA PHE A 13 -11.14 -0.25 4.25
C PHE A 13 -10.24 -0.80 3.13
N GLY A 14 -10.60 -0.58 1.87
CA GLY A 14 -9.78 -0.95 0.71
C GLY A 14 -8.41 -0.26 0.75
N MET A 15 -8.39 1.04 1.03
CA MET A 15 -7.15 1.82 1.12
C MET A 15 -6.27 1.35 2.29
N ALA A 16 -6.85 1.15 3.47
CA ALA A 16 -6.14 0.64 4.63
C ALA A 16 -5.54 -0.75 4.37
N SER A 17 -6.30 -1.65 3.73
CA SER A 17 -5.81 -2.98 3.36
C SER A 17 -4.66 -2.93 2.35
N SER A 18 -4.74 -2.01 1.39
CA SER A 18 -3.67 -1.79 0.41
C SER A 18 -2.39 -1.27 1.07
N ILE A 19 -2.50 -0.30 1.99
CA ILE A 19 -1.36 0.22 2.75
C ILE A 19 -0.74 -0.87 3.63
N ALA A 20 -1.55 -1.67 4.32
CA ALA A 20 -1.06 -2.79 5.14
C ALA A 20 -0.31 -3.84 4.30
N SER A 21 -0.84 -4.16 3.11
CA SER A 21 -0.18 -5.04 2.14
C SER A 21 1.17 -4.47 1.69
N VAL A 22 1.21 -3.18 1.33
CA VAL A 22 2.44 -2.46 0.98
C VAL A 22 3.48 -2.56 2.09
N CYS A 23 3.10 -2.26 3.34
CA CYS A 23 4.02 -2.36 4.48
C CYS A 23 4.55 -3.77 4.69
N THR A 24 3.69 -4.79 4.52
CA THR A 24 4.08 -6.20 4.65
C THR A 24 5.09 -6.59 3.57
N SER A 25 4.85 -6.18 2.32
CA SER A 25 5.77 -6.42 1.20
C SER A 25 7.12 -5.74 1.41
N ILE A 26 7.13 -4.48 1.85
CA ILE A 26 8.38 -3.76 2.18
C ILE A 26 9.14 -4.52 3.28
N PHE A 27 8.46 -4.98 4.33
CA PHE A 27 9.09 -5.74 5.40
C PHE A 27 9.73 -7.04 4.90
N ILE A 28 9.02 -7.81 4.06
CA ILE A 28 9.53 -9.06 3.47
C ILE A 28 10.73 -8.77 2.56
N LEU A 29 10.67 -7.71 1.74
CA LEU A 29 11.77 -7.32 0.86
C LEU A 29 13.02 -6.90 1.66
N MET A 30 12.82 -6.17 2.76
CA MET A 30 13.93 -5.81 3.65
C MET A 30 14.58 -7.06 4.26
N LEU A 31 13.79 -8.03 4.74
CA LEU A 31 14.32 -9.31 5.21
C LEU A 31 15.11 -10.06 4.11
N ASN A 32 14.61 -10.04 2.87
CA ASN A 32 15.30 -10.65 1.73
C ASN A 32 16.67 -9.98 1.48
N ILE A 33 16.74 -8.64 1.55
CA ILE A 33 18.01 -7.90 1.42
C ILE A 33 19.02 -8.27 2.52
N PHE A 34 18.55 -8.57 3.75
CA PHE A 34 19.41 -9.04 4.84
C PHE A 34 19.85 -10.51 4.71
N GLY A 35 19.48 -11.20 3.63
CA GLY A 35 19.90 -12.57 3.35
C GLY A 35 18.94 -13.64 3.89
N PHE A 36 17.77 -13.26 4.39
CA PHE A 36 16.73 -14.24 4.72
C PHE A 36 16.06 -14.74 3.44
N TYR A 37 16.02 -16.06 3.25
CA TYR A 37 15.43 -16.65 2.06
C TYR A 37 13.93 -16.34 1.97
N SER A 38 13.53 -15.70 0.88
CA SER A 38 12.13 -15.50 0.52
C SER A 38 11.78 -16.38 -0.67
N VAL A 39 10.70 -17.16 -0.57
CA VAL A 39 10.15 -17.92 -1.70
C VAL A 39 9.46 -16.98 -2.71
N ILE A 40 9.01 -15.82 -2.24
CA ILE A 40 8.12 -14.92 -2.97
C ILE A 40 8.92 -13.96 -3.86
N TYR A 41 10.13 -13.57 -3.43
CA TYR A 41 10.91 -12.51 -4.06
C TYR A 41 12.30 -13.01 -4.49
N GLU A 42 12.73 -12.57 -5.67
CA GLU A 42 14.05 -12.90 -6.21
C GLU A 42 15.17 -12.26 -5.38
N PRO A 43 16.31 -12.95 -5.13
CA PRO A 43 17.40 -12.45 -4.27
C PRO A 43 18.27 -11.38 -4.96
N ASN A 44 17.68 -10.54 -5.81
CA ASN A 44 18.36 -9.44 -6.48
C ASN A 44 18.13 -8.13 -5.72
N VAL A 45 19.18 -7.64 -5.05
CA VAL A 45 19.13 -6.44 -4.21
C VAL A 45 18.70 -5.20 -4.99
N THR A 46 19.16 -5.04 -6.23
CA THR A 46 18.78 -3.89 -7.08
C THR A 46 17.29 -3.90 -7.37
N LEU A 47 16.73 -5.08 -7.69
CA LEU A 47 15.31 -5.24 -7.96
C LEU A 47 14.48 -4.95 -6.69
N ALA A 48 14.92 -5.47 -5.55
CA ALA A 48 14.26 -5.25 -4.26
C ALA A 48 14.18 -3.76 -3.88
N ILE A 49 15.24 -2.99 -4.13
CA ILE A 49 15.24 -1.54 -3.89
C ILE A 49 14.22 -0.83 -4.79
N ILE A 50 14.17 -1.19 -6.08
CA ILE A 50 13.20 -0.61 -7.04
C ILE A 50 11.77 -0.93 -6.60
N GLU A 51 11.50 -2.16 -6.18
CA GLU A 51 10.19 -2.57 -5.66
C GLU A 51 9.80 -1.79 -4.41
N ILE A 52 10.71 -1.60 -3.46
CA ILE A 52 10.45 -0.79 -2.26
C ILE A 52 10.09 0.65 -2.65
N ILE A 53 10.79 1.26 -3.62
CA ILE A 53 10.47 2.62 -4.10
C ILE A 53 9.05 2.67 -4.70
N MET A 54 8.71 1.70 -5.57
CA MET A 54 7.38 1.59 -6.16
C MET A 54 6.29 1.41 -5.10
N LEU A 55 6.56 0.61 -4.07
CA LEU A 55 5.67 0.37 -2.94
C LEU A 55 5.43 1.64 -2.11
N ILE A 56 6.48 2.44 -1.86
CA ILE A 56 6.33 3.74 -1.19
C ILE A 56 5.43 4.68 -2.01
N ILE A 57 5.64 4.76 -3.33
CA ILE A 57 4.80 5.56 -4.22
C ILE A 57 3.34 5.06 -4.17
N ALA A 58 3.13 3.75 -4.17
CA ALA A 58 1.79 3.16 -4.07
C ALA A 58 1.08 3.50 -2.74
N ALA A 59 1.80 3.48 -1.61
CA ALA A 59 1.23 3.93 -0.33
C ALA A 59 0.87 5.42 -0.36
N ALA A 60 1.74 6.26 -0.95
CA ALA A 60 1.49 7.69 -1.06
C ALA A 60 0.27 8.00 -1.93
N THR A 61 0.11 7.32 -3.06
CA THR A 61 -1.09 7.47 -3.92
C THR A 61 -2.34 6.96 -3.24
N CYS A 62 -2.25 5.90 -2.42
CA CYS A 62 -3.37 5.46 -1.60
C CYS A 62 -3.82 6.52 -0.59
N PHE A 63 -2.87 7.21 0.04
CA PHE A 63 -3.19 8.31 0.95
C PHE A 63 -3.86 9.46 0.21
N LEU A 64 -3.29 9.89 -0.91
CA LEU A 64 -3.84 10.97 -1.74
C LEU A 64 -5.25 10.65 -2.25
N ALA A 65 -5.50 9.41 -2.70
CA ALA A 65 -6.82 8.99 -3.15
C ALA A 65 -7.85 9.00 -2.01
N THR A 66 -7.43 8.76 -0.77
CA THR A 66 -8.28 8.89 0.43
C THR A 66 -8.70 10.34 0.65
N GLU A 67 -7.77 11.28 0.58
CA GLU A 67 -8.04 12.72 0.70
C GLU A 67 -8.98 13.21 -0.41
N VAL A 68 -8.68 12.90 -1.68
CA VAL A 68 -9.51 13.29 -2.83
C VAL A 68 -10.93 12.75 -2.69
N TYR A 69 -11.09 11.49 -2.30
CA TYR A 69 -12.42 10.91 -2.12
C TYR A 69 -13.19 11.56 -0.97
N TYR A 70 -12.50 11.94 0.11
CA TYR A 70 -13.11 12.66 1.23
C TYR A 70 -13.60 14.05 0.83
N GLU A 71 -12.80 14.77 0.03
CA GLU A 71 -13.14 16.10 -0.51
C GLU A 71 -14.38 16.04 -1.41
N TYR A 72 -14.45 15.06 -2.34
CA TYR A 72 -15.63 14.83 -3.18
C TYR A 72 -16.90 14.42 -2.41
N LEU A 73 -16.75 13.88 -1.20
CA LEU A 73 -17.90 13.48 -0.38
C LEU A 73 -18.53 14.67 0.36
N HIS A 74 -17.72 15.68 0.70
CA HIS A 74 -18.12 16.87 1.45
C HIS A 74 -18.38 18.10 0.57
N SER A 75 -17.91 18.10 -0.69
CA SER A 75 -18.27 19.08 -1.71
C SER A 75 -19.65 18.83 -2.31
#